data_AF-A0A0D0F6C5-F1
#
_entry.id   AF-A0A0D0F6C5-F1
#
_cell.length_a   1.000
_cell.length_b   1.000
_cell.length_c   1.000
_cell.angle_alpha   90.00
_cell.angle_beta   90.00
_cell.angle_gamma   90.00
#
_symmetry.space_group_name_H-M   'P 1'
#
loop_
_entity.id
_entity.type
_entity.pdbx_description
1 polymer ?
#
loop_
_entity_poly.entity_id
_entity_poly.type
_entity_poly.pdbx_seq_one_letter_code
_entity_poly.pdbx_strand_id
1 'polypeptide(L)'
;MNIYAGSKKTKWDIGMAETVFHIRGAIVVTDDLSLPVKTTRRMWVNGIEIFPEQAGVVRPFYECNFEWGELGQNASYTTALSICLAIFKSERLAENLFVCFKEEFVQNFPDGNFELVLEITRFLNKHNNRLHPDLYSRFCFSAITSSREILLYKNPKTGLITANLAENYAMHRETMPNIKLRKLNERKQRLLFRLFAKDNYLITGYEFTEVMSRAEDLMTRFYWRSVEKIITSQIEDKYEE
;
A
#
# COMPACT_ATOMS: atom_id res chain seq x y z
N MET A 1 -21.37 19.24 6.60
CA MET A 1 -22.26 18.32 5.84
C MET A 1 -21.80 16.88 6.07
N ASN A 2 -22.67 16.06 6.66
CA ASN A 2 -22.43 14.62 6.88
C ASN A 2 -22.58 13.85 5.55
N ILE A 3 -21.47 13.38 4.96
CA ILE A 3 -21.49 12.62 3.69
C ILE A 3 -21.49 11.09 3.92
N TYR A 4 -21.65 10.61 5.15
CA TYR A 4 -21.73 9.17 5.43
C TYR A 4 -23.13 8.75 5.89
N ALA A 5 -24.14 9.09 5.07
CA ALA A 5 -25.44 8.42 5.12
C ALA A 5 -25.37 7.19 4.21
N GLY A 6 -25.19 6.01 4.81
CA GLY A 6 -25.44 4.67 4.25
C GLY A 6 -25.37 4.51 2.73
N SER A 7 -24.21 4.77 2.11
CA SER A 7 -24.09 4.60 0.67
C SER A 7 -24.25 3.12 0.31
N LYS A 8 -25.14 2.84 -0.64
CA LYS A 8 -25.08 1.60 -1.42
C LYS A 8 -23.60 1.42 -1.80
N LYS A 9 -23.02 0.25 -1.53
CA LYS A 9 -21.64 -0.04 -1.97
C LYS A 9 -21.62 0.09 -3.50
N THR A 10 -21.21 1.24 -4.00
CA THR A 10 -21.03 1.47 -5.42
C THR A 10 -19.95 0.49 -5.87
N LYS A 11 -20.33 -0.43 -6.76
CA LYS A 11 -19.37 -1.34 -7.37
C LYS A 11 -18.73 -0.61 -8.53
N TRP A 12 -17.46 -0.27 -8.38
CA TRP A 12 -16.65 0.26 -9.48
C TRP A 12 -16.23 -0.89 -10.39
N ASP A 13 -16.46 -0.74 -11.69
CA ASP A 13 -15.98 -1.64 -12.72
C ASP A 13 -14.94 -0.90 -13.56
N ILE A 14 -13.78 -1.53 -13.74
CA ILE A 14 -12.65 -0.98 -14.50
C ILE A 14 -12.60 -1.53 -15.93
N GLY A 15 -13.57 -2.37 -16.34
CA GLY A 15 -13.75 -2.80 -17.72
C GLY A 15 -12.58 -3.63 -18.26
N MET A 16 -11.99 -4.49 -17.45
CA MET A 16 -10.87 -5.34 -17.87
C MET A 16 -11.33 -6.45 -18.82
N ALA A 17 -10.60 -6.62 -19.92
CA ALA A 17 -10.84 -7.69 -20.88
C ALA A 17 -10.45 -9.08 -20.34
N GLU A 18 -9.42 -9.14 -19.50
CA GLU A 18 -8.90 -10.35 -18.89
C GLU A 18 -8.90 -10.21 -17.37
N THR A 19 -9.31 -11.27 -16.66
CA THR A 19 -9.26 -11.34 -15.19
C THR A 19 -8.41 -12.51 -14.69
N VAL A 20 -7.81 -13.27 -15.60
CA VAL A 20 -6.96 -14.41 -15.34
C VAL A 20 -5.59 -14.15 -15.95
N PHE A 21 -4.54 -14.27 -15.16
CA PHE A 21 -3.17 -13.95 -15.57
C PHE A 21 -2.21 -15.08 -15.22
N HIS A 22 -1.34 -15.44 -16.15
CA HIS A 22 -0.27 -16.41 -15.93
C HIS A 22 0.97 -15.67 -15.41
N ILE A 23 1.39 -15.97 -14.19
CA ILE A 23 2.55 -15.36 -13.54
C ILE A 23 3.64 -16.41 -13.39
N ARG A 24 4.85 -16.07 -13.82
CA ARG A 24 6.02 -16.93 -13.67
C ARG A 24 7.14 -16.15 -13.00
N GLY A 25 7.75 -16.74 -11.97
CA GLY A 25 8.95 -16.23 -11.32
C GLY A 25 10.12 -17.20 -11.53
N ALA A 26 11.30 -16.67 -11.85
CA ALA A 26 12.51 -17.48 -11.96
C ALA A 26 13.70 -16.82 -11.24
N ILE A 27 14.46 -17.65 -10.54
CA ILE A 27 15.72 -17.35 -9.89
C ILE A 27 16.82 -17.88 -10.79
N VAL A 28 17.63 -16.97 -11.31
CA VAL A 28 18.80 -17.26 -12.14
C VAL A 28 20.04 -17.02 -11.30
N VAL A 29 20.83 -18.07 -11.11
CA VAL A 29 22.12 -17.97 -10.44
C VAL A 29 23.19 -17.90 -11.53
N THR A 30 23.90 -16.79 -11.60
CA THR A 30 25.05 -16.66 -12.48
C THR A 30 26.30 -17.00 -11.69
N ASP A 31 26.92 -18.14 -12.03
CA ASP A 31 28.19 -18.59 -11.48
C ASP A 31 29.27 -18.38 -12.55
N ASP A 32 29.87 -17.19 -12.52
CA ASP A 32 31.01 -16.86 -13.36
C ASP A 32 32.25 -16.90 -12.46
N LEU A 33 33.23 -17.75 -12.78
CA LEU A 33 34.39 -18.06 -11.91
C LEU A 33 35.23 -16.83 -11.51
N SER A 34 34.98 -15.68 -12.13
CA SER A 34 35.65 -14.40 -11.92
C SER A 34 34.86 -13.38 -11.09
N LEU A 35 33.59 -13.64 -10.77
CA LEU A 35 32.70 -12.72 -10.06
C LEU A 35 31.99 -13.42 -8.89
N PRO A 36 31.60 -12.67 -7.84
CA PRO A 36 30.77 -13.23 -6.79
C PRO A 36 29.46 -13.75 -7.37
N VAL A 37 29.01 -14.93 -6.89
CA VAL A 37 27.75 -15.56 -7.28
C VAL A 37 26.62 -14.55 -7.21
N LYS A 38 26.00 -14.25 -8.36
CA LYS A 38 24.91 -13.28 -8.44
C LYS A 38 23.59 -13.99 -8.67
N THR A 39 22.71 -13.93 -7.69
CA THR A 39 21.33 -14.39 -7.81
C THR A 39 20.46 -13.27 -8.36
N THR A 40 19.90 -13.48 -9.55
CA THR A 40 19.00 -12.53 -10.22
C THR A 40 17.60 -13.13 -10.30
N ARG A 41 16.59 -12.40 -9.85
CA ARG A 41 15.19 -12.81 -9.98
C ARG A 41 14.54 -12.12 -11.17
N ARG A 42 13.73 -12.87 -11.92
CA ARG A 42 13.03 -12.46 -13.14
C ARG A 42 11.56 -12.82 -13.03
N MET A 43 10.70 -12.03 -13.66
CA MET A 43 9.25 -12.15 -13.55
C MET A 43 8.58 -12.00 -14.92
N TRP A 44 7.56 -12.80 -15.18
CA TRP A 44 6.77 -12.74 -16.41
C TRP A 44 5.27 -12.70 -16.09
N VAL A 45 4.52 -11.96 -16.90
CA VAL A 45 3.05 -11.86 -16.86
C VAL A 45 2.51 -12.16 -18.25
N ASN A 46 1.66 -13.19 -18.37
CA ASN A 46 1.14 -13.70 -19.65
C ASN A 46 2.25 -13.98 -20.68
N GLY A 47 3.37 -14.54 -20.20
CA GLY A 47 4.55 -14.87 -21.01
C GLY A 47 5.43 -13.67 -21.39
N ILE A 48 5.05 -12.44 -21.05
CA ILE A 48 5.84 -11.23 -21.30
C ILE A 48 6.69 -10.94 -20.07
N GLU A 49 8.00 -10.75 -20.28
CA GLU A 49 8.90 -10.38 -19.19
C GLU A 49 8.63 -8.95 -18.73
N ILE A 50 8.55 -8.77 -17.41
CA ILE A 50 8.40 -7.46 -16.78
C ILE A 50 9.69 -7.09 -16.04
N PHE A 51 9.88 -5.80 -15.83
CA PHE A 51 11.13 -5.22 -15.35
C PHE A 51 10.90 -4.36 -14.10
N PRO A 52 11.72 -4.50 -13.04
CA PRO A 52 11.52 -3.76 -11.78
C PRO A 52 11.70 -2.25 -11.96
N GLU A 53 12.44 -1.81 -12.98
CA GLU A 53 12.68 -0.41 -13.31
C GLU A 53 11.37 0.34 -13.60
N GLN A 54 10.37 -0.34 -14.17
CA GLN A 54 9.05 0.27 -14.43
C GLN A 54 8.38 0.68 -13.12
N ALA A 55 8.45 -0.17 -12.09
CA ALA A 55 7.98 0.16 -10.76
C ALA A 55 8.88 1.21 -10.09
N GLY A 56 10.20 1.15 -10.30
CA GLY A 56 11.16 2.13 -9.79
C GLY A 56 10.90 3.56 -10.28
N VAL A 57 10.45 3.74 -11.53
CA VAL A 57 10.07 5.07 -12.05
C VAL A 57 8.84 5.63 -11.32
N VAL A 58 7.84 4.78 -11.06
CA VAL A 58 6.59 5.17 -10.36
C VAL A 58 6.84 5.38 -8.85
N ARG A 59 7.76 4.58 -8.29
CA ARG A 59 8.12 4.55 -6.86
C ARG A 59 9.62 4.27 -6.68
N PRO A 60 10.47 5.31 -6.70
CA PRO A 60 11.93 5.14 -6.65
C PRO A 60 12.47 4.73 -5.27
N PHE A 61 11.61 4.67 -4.26
CA PHE A 61 12.00 4.41 -2.87
C PHE A 61 12.12 2.93 -2.53
N TYR A 62 11.52 2.05 -3.33
CA TYR A 62 11.66 0.61 -3.15
C TYR A 62 12.90 0.12 -3.87
N GLU A 63 13.48 -0.97 -3.38
CA GLU A 63 14.63 -1.59 -4.04
C GLU A 63 14.28 -1.98 -5.48
N CYS A 64 15.16 -1.65 -6.42
CA CYS A 64 14.95 -1.90 -7.85
C CYS A 64 15.37 -3.34 -8.21
N ASN A 65 14.69 -4.30 -7.63
CA ASN A 65 14.89 -5.74 -7.81
C ASN A 65 13.57 -6.47 -7.56
N PHE A 66 13.47 -7.71 -8.05
CA PHE A 66 12.35 -8.58 -7.71
C PHE A 66 12.66 -9.42 -6.48
N GLU A 67 11.71 -9.45 -5.56
CA GLU A 67 11.65 -10.36 -4.42
C GLU A 67 10.20 -10.80 -4.20
N TRP A 68 10.00 -12.00 -3.66
CA TRP A 68 8.66 -12.55 -3.36
C TRP A 68 8.75 -13.58 -2.23
N GLY A 69 7.60 -14.11 -1.84
CA GLY A 69 7.50 -15.03 -0.71
C GLY A 69 7.60 -14.32 0.64
N GLU A 70 7.70 -15.11 1.71
CA GLU A 70 7.65 -14.62 3.09
C GLU A 70 8.82 -13.68 3.42
N LEU A 71 9.96 -13.92 2.75
CA LEU A 71 11.21 -13.20 2.96
C LEU A 71 11.39 -12.00 2.02
N GLY A 72 10.43 -11.69 1.15
CA GLY A 72 10.61 -10.70 0.09
C GLY A 72 10.74 -9.23 0.54
N GLN A 73 10.73 -8.96 1.84
CA GLN A 73 10.93 -7.65 2.49
C GLN A 73 10.36 -6.46 1.67
N ASN A 74 11.13 -5.40 1.43
CA ASN A 74 10.68 -4.19 0.72
C ASN A 74 10.59 -4.39 -0.79
N ALA A 75 11.47 -5.20 -1.39
CA ALA A 75 11.49 -5.48 -2.82
C ALA A 75 10.24 -6.24 -3.30
N SER A 76 9.50 -6.91 -2.40
CA SER A 76 8.18 -7.47 -2.71
C SER A 76 7.14 -6.43 -3.11
N TYR A 77 7.29 -5.17 -2.68
CA TYR A 77 6.47 -4.05 -3.17
C TYR A 77 6.79 -3.71 -4.62
N THR A 78 8.07 -3.73 -5.01
CA THR A 78 8.51 -3.55 -6.41
C THR A 78 7.94 -4.64 -7.30
N THR A 79 8.00 -5.90 -6.86
CA THR A 79 7.37 -7.03 -7.55
C THR A 79 5.87 -6.82 -7.73
N ALA A 80 5.15 -6.50 -6.65
CA ALA A 80 3.71 -6.29 -6.71
C ALA A 80 3.32 -5.13 -7.63
N LEU A 81 4.02 -4.00 -7.56
CA LEU A 81 3.76 -2.84 -8.38
C LEU A 81 4.03 -3.13 -9.86
N SER A 82 5.13 -3.82 -10.18
CA SER A 82 5.46 -4.20 -11.56
C SER A 82 4.41 -5.12 -12.17
N ILE A 83 3.93 -6.11 -11.42
CA ILE A 83 2.82 -6.99 -11.85
C ILE A 83 1.54 -6.18 -12.05
N CYS A 84 1.19 -5.30 -11.11
CA CYS A 84 0.01 -4.46 -11.22
C CYS A 84 0.06 -3.52 -12.44
N LEU A 85 1.22 -2.94 -12.75
CA LEU A 85 1.42 -2.11 -13.95
C LEU A 85 1.15 -2.91 -15.23
N ALA A 86 1.67 -4.14 -15.30
CA ALA A 86 1.46 -5.03 -16.45
C ALA A 86 0.00 -5.47 -16.60
N ILE A 87 -0.66 -5.83 -15.50
CA ILE A 87 -2.06 -6.30 -15.48
C ILE A 87 -3.04 -5.16 -15.79
N PHE A 88 -2.95 -4.04 -15.06
CA PHE A 88 -3.96 -2.98 -15.13
C PHE A 88 -3.72 -1.98 -16.25
N LYS A 89 -2.50 -1.92 -16.79
CA LYS A 89 -2.10 -0.95 -17.84
C LYS A 89 -2.47 0.50 -17.47
N SER A 90 -2.47 0.80 -16.18
CA SER A 90 -2.84 2.08 -15.61
C SER A 90 -2.03 2.31 -14.35
N GLU A 91 -1.15 3.31 -14.37
CA GLU A 91 -0.29 3.67 -13.25
C GLU A 91 -1.12 3.95 -11.99
N ARG A 92 -2.18 4.76 -12.11
CA ARG A 92 -3.07 5.09 -10.98
C ARG A 92 -3.70 3.85 -10.34
N LEU A 93 -4.24 2.93 -11.14
CA LEU A 93 -4.85 1.71 -10.59
C LEU A 93 -3.78 0.81 -9.96
N ALA A 94 -2.60 0.70 -10.59
CA ALA A 94 -1.49 -0.05 -10.04
C ALA A 94 -1.02 0.51 -8.69
N GLU A 95 -0.82 1.84 -8.59
CA GLU A 95 -0.48 2.54 -7.34
C GLU A 95 -1.54 2.32 -6.24
N ASN A 96 -2.83 2.27 -6.60
CA ASN A 96 -3.90 2.12 -5.61
C ASN A 96 -4.04 0.68 -5.08
N LEU A 97 -3.57 -0.32 -5.82
CA LEU A 97 -3.82 -1.74 -5.57
C LEU A 97 -2.58 -2.53 -5.16
N PHE A 98 -1.37 -2.09 -5.50
CA PHE A 98 -0.17 -2.94 -5.35
C PHE A 98 0.12 -3.35 -3.90
N VAL A 99 -0.23 -2.53 -2.91
CA VAL A 99 -0.06 -2.88 -1.49
C VAL A 99 -0.94 -4.07 -1.13
N CYS A 100 -2.23 -3.99 -1.47
CA CYS A 100 -3.18 -5.08 -1.23
C CYS A 100 -2.80 -6.32 -2.06
N PHE A 101 -2.32 -6.12 -3.29
CA PHE A 101 -1.88 -7.19 -4.17
C PHE A 101 -0.64 -7.91 -3.60
N LYS A 102 0.30 -7.15 -3.03
CA LYS A 102 1.49 -7.68 -2.36
C LYS A 102 1.09 -8.58 -1.19
N GLU A 103 0.19 -8.12 -0.35
CA GLU A 103 -0.28 -8.86 0.84
C GLU A 103 -1.10 -10.11 0.49
N GLU A 104 -1.93 -10.04 -0.55
CA GLU A 104 -2.80 -11.17 -0.94
C GLU A 104 -2.06 -12.22 -1.77
N PHE A 105 -1.18 -11.80 -2.67
CA PHE A 105 -0.55 -12.70 -3.65
C PHE A 105 0.95 -12.82 -3.45
N VAL A 106 1.71 -11.72 -3.58
CA VAL A 106 3.18 -11.78 -3.71
C VAL A 106 3.87 -12.34 -2.47
N GLN A 107 3.37 -12.01 -1.27
CA GLN A 107 3.88 -12.58 -0.02
C GLN A 107 3.70 -14.09 0.08
N ASN A 108 2.75 -14.65 -0.65
CA ASN A 108 2.39 -16.07 -0.62
C ASN A 108 2.90 -16.83 -1.84
N PHE A 109 3.70 -16.20 -2.71
CA PHE A 109 4.34 -16.92 -3.81
C PHE A 109 5.41 -17.89 -3.28
N PRO A 110 5.63 -19.03 -3.96
CA PRO A 110 6.70 -19.95 -3.59
C PRO A 110 8.07 -19.25 -3.61
N ASP A 111 8.90 -19.47 -2.59
CA ASP A 111 10.22 -18.81 -2.47
C ASP A 111 11.17 -19.12 -3.62
N GLY A 112 10.94 -20.22 -4.36
CA GLY A 112 11.73 -20.66 -5.50
C GLY A 112 11.19 -20.20 -6.86
N ASN A 113 11.55 -20.95 -7.90
CA ASN A 113 10.91 -20.81 -9.22
C ASN A 113 9.44 -21.24 -9.13
N PHE A 114 8.57 -20.51 -9.83
CA PHE A 114 7.15 -20.83 -9.83
C PHE A 114 6.48 -20.46 -11.14
N GLU A 115 5.34 -21.11 -11.38
CA GLU A 115 4.38 -20.74 -12.41
C GLU A 115 2.97 -20.89 -11.81
N LEU A 116 2.18 -19.83 -11.86
CA LEU A 116 0.89 -19.73 -11.20
C LEU A 116 -0.12 -19.05 -12.12
N VAL A 117 -1.39 -19.38 -11.93
CA VAL A 117 -2.51 -18.68 -12.57
C VAL A 117 -3.21 -17.86 -11.50
N LEU A 118 -3.28 -16.55 -11.71
CA LEU A 118 -3.95 -15.60 -10.82
C LEU A 118 -5.29 -15.18 -11.40
N GLU A 119 -6.37 -15.48 -10.68
CA GLU A 119 -7.70 -14.91 -10.96
C GLU A 119 -7.95 -13.70 -10.05
N ILE A 120 -8.04 -12.50 -10.61
CA ILE A 120 -8.13 -11.25 -9.83
C ILE A 120 -9.56 -10.79 -9.54
N THR A 121 -10.59 -11.48 -10.04
CA THR A 121 -12.00 -11.08 -9.87
C THR A 121 -12.37 -10.90 -8.40
N ARG A 122 -11.99 -11.86 -7.56
CA ARG A 122 -12.26 -11.82 -6.12
C ARG A 122 -11.50 -10.70 -5.42
N PHE A 123 -10.24 -10.49 -5.80
CA PHE A 123 -9.40 -9.41 -5.30
C PHE A 123 -10.01 -8.03 -5.60
N LEU A 124 -10.43 -7.79 -6.85
CA LEU A 124 -11.07 -6.53 -7.25
C LEU A 124 -12.40 -6.29 -6.54
N ASN A 125 -13.20 -7.34 -6.31
CA ASN A 125 -14.43 -7.22 -5.52
C ASN A 125 -14.15 -6.90 -4.05
N LYS A 126 -13.09 -7.48 -3.46
CA LYS A 126 -12.66 -7.24 -2.08
C LYS A 126 -12.15 -5.80 -1.89
N HIS A 127 -11.36 -5.31 -2.83
CA HIS A 127 -10.72 -3.99 -2.80
C HIS A 127 -11.43 -2.96 -3.71
N ASN A 128 -12.75 -3.10 -3.89
CA ASN A 128 -13.51 -2.29 -4.84
C ASN A 128 -13.43 -0.76 -4.57
N ASN A 129 -13.30 -0.36 -3.31
CA ASN A 129 -13.08 1.03 -2.92
C ASN A 129 -11.80 1.62 -3.53
N ARG A 130 -10.76 0.81 -3.77
CA ARG A 130 -9.49 1.22 -4.39
C ARG A 130 -9.63 1.50 -5.89
N LEU A 131 -10.72 1.06 -6.52
CA LEU A 131 -10.98 1.21 -7.95
C LEU A 131 -11.64 2.55 -8.30
N HIS A 132 -12.00 3.36 -7.30
CA HIS A 132 -12.63 4.66 -7.51
C HIS A 132 -11.79 5.52 -8.48
N PRO A 133 -12.38 6.14 -9.52
CA PRO A 133 -11.62 6.87 -10.55
C PRO A 133 -10.85 8.06 -9.97
N ASP A 134 -11.47 8.74 -9.01
CA ASP A 134 -10.92 9.93 -8.35
C ASP A 134 -9.98 9.64 -7.17
N LEU A 135 -9.68 8.36 -6.91
CA LEU A 135 -8.78 7.97 -5.83
C LEU A 135 -7.34 7.87 -6.35
N TYR A 136 -6.43 8.39 -5.53
CA TYR A 136 -4.98 8.34 -5.72
C TYR A 136 -4.31 7.87 -4.43
N SER A 137 -3.36 6.96 -4.58
CA SER A 137 -2.48 6.50 -3.50
C SER A 137 -1.13 7.22 -3.58
N ARG A 138 -0.66 7.70 -2.43
CA ARG A 138 0.66 8.33 -2.26
C ARG A 138 1.30 7.79 -1.00
N PHE A 139 2.62 7.76 -0.94
CA PHE A 139 3.32 7.28 0.24
C PHE A 139 3.96 8.44 0.98
N CYS A 140 3.75 8.45 2.29
CA CYS A 140 4.46 9.30 3.23
C CYS A 140 5.63 8.52 3.82
N PHE A 141 6.83 9.09 3.74
CA PHE A 141 7.99 8.59 4.44
C PHE A 141 8.12 9.31 5.78
N SER A 142 7.79 8.62 6.88
CA SER A 142 8.26 9.07 8.20
C SER A 142 9.56 8.34 8.51
N ALA A 143 10.53 9.08 9.09
CA ALA A 143 11.92 8.64 9.26
C ALA A 143 12.13 7.35 10.07
N ILE A 144 11.08 6.75 10.66
CA ILE A 144 11.23 5.62 11.60
C ILE A 144 10.22 4.49 11.34
N THR A 145 9.11 4.72 10.63
CA THR A 145 8.17 3.64 10.30
C THR A 145 7.91 3.58 8.81
N SER A 146 8.06 2.37 8.28
CA SER A 146 7.66 1.88 6.96
C SER A 146 6.65 2.80 6.27
N SER A 147 6.99 3.19 5.04
CA SER A 147 6.19 4.02 4.13
C SER A 147 4.68 3.86 4.37
N ARG A 148 3.99 4.92 4.81
CA ARG A 148 2.54 4.88 5.03
C ARG A 148 1.80 5.34 3.80
N GLU A 149 0.93 4.50 3.29
CA GLU A 149 0.01 4.86 2.23
C GLU A 149 -0.99 5.94 2.71
N ILE A 150 -1.13 6.98 1.93
CA ILE A 150 -2.10 8.06 2.08
C ILE A 150 -2.98 8.07 0.84
N LEU A 151 -4.25 7.79 1.06
CA LEU A 151 -5.33 7.85 0.08
C LEU A 151 -5.88 9.26 -0.03
N LEU A 152 -5.91 9.76 -1.26
CA LEU A 152 -6.34 11.09 -1.66
C LEU A 152 -7.51 10.97 -2.64
N TYR A 153 -8.55 11.77 -2.44
CA TYR A 153 -9.67 11.88 -3.38
C TYR A 153 -9.63 13.24 -4.05
N LYS A 154 -9.62 13.28 -5.39
CA LYS A 154 -9.65 14.52 -6.16
C LYS A 154 -11.01 14.69 -6.83
N ASN A 155 -11.81 15.65 -6.38
CA ASN A 155 -13.09 15.94 -6.99
C ASN A 155 -12.90 16.45 -8.44
N PRO A 156 -13.47 15.79 -9.46
CA PRO A 156 -13.24 16.17 -10.86
C PRO A 156 -13.92 17.49 -11.24
N LYS A 157 -14.98 17.90 -10.53
CA LYS A 157 -15.72 19.14 -10.81
C LYS A 157 -15.05 20.37 -10.19
N THR A 158 -14.59 20.23 -8.95
CA THR A 158 -14.04 21.37 -8.19
C THR A 158 -12.52 21.38 -8.17
N GLY A 159 -11.86 20.29 -8.56
CA GLY A 159 -10.43 20.09 -8.39
C GLY A 159 -9.98 19.88 -6.94
N LEU A 160 -10.90 19.97 -5.96
CA LEU A 160 -10.58 19.86 -4.54
C LEU A 160 -10.06 18.47 -4.21
N ILE A 161 -8.89 18.41 -3.62
CA ILE A 161 -8.24 17.19 -3.12
C ILE A 161 -8.55 17.07 -1.63
N THR A 162 -8.87 15.86 -1.19
CA THR A 162 -9.17 15.55 0.22
C THR A 162 -8.44 14.29 0.67
N ALA A 163 -7.78 14.38 1.82
CA ALA A 163 -7.14 13.26 2.52
C ALA A 163 -7.77 13.10 3.91
N ASN A 164 -8.38 11.95 4.18
CA ASN A 164 -8.89 11.64 5.52
C ASN A 164 -7.88 10.78 6.26
N LEU A 165 -7.03 11.42 7.06
CA LEU A 165 -5.91 10.74 7.73
C LEU A 165 -6.35 9.80 8.84
N ALA A 166 -7.51 10.05 9.46
CA ALA A 166 -8.08 9.14 10.44
C ALA A 166 -8.48 7.80 9.82
N GLU A 167 -9.03 7.81 8.60
CA GLU A 167 -9.33 6.57 7.86
C GLU A 167 -8.04 5.88 7.40
N ASN A 168 -7.11 6.63 6.80
CA ASN A 168 -5.81 6.09 6.38
C ASN A 168 -5.09 5.38 7.53
N TYR A 169 -4.99 6.04 8.69
CA TYR A 169 -4.34 5.45 9.86
C TYR A 169 -5.05 4.18 10.37
N ALA A 170 -6.38 4.14 10.33
CA ALA A 170 -7.13 2.97 10.77
C ALA A 170 -6.94 1.76 9.85
N MET A 171 -6.66 1.97 8.57
CA MET A 171 -6.50 0.91 7.56
C MET A 171 -5.12 0.25 7.57
N HIS A 172 -4.09 0.87 8.16
CA HIS A 172 -2.71 0.35 8.16
C HIS A 172 -2.44 -0.88 9.06
N ARG A 173 -3.48 -1.51 9.62
CA ARG A 173 -3.38 -2.77 10.39
C ARG A 173 -4.44 -3.78 9.95
N GLU A 174 -4.54 -4.00 8.64
CA GLU A 174 -5.56 -4.85 8.00
C GLU A 174 -5.42 -6.35 8.29
N THR A 175 -4.24 -6.82 8.72
CA THR A 175 -3.95 -8.22 9.01
C THR A 175 -4.43 -8.64 10.41
N MET A 176 -5.76 -8.76 10.55
CA MET A 176 -6.36 -9.50 11.65
C MET A 176 -7.37 -10.53 11.11
N PRO A 177 -7.18 -11.84 11.37
CA PRO A 177 -8.06 -12.88 10.85
C PRO A 177 -9.49 -12.75 11.41
N ASN A 178 -9.64 -12.21 12.62
CA ASN A 178 -10.95 -11.96 13.21
C ASN A 178 -11.54 -10.61 12.76
N ILE A 179 -12.54 -10.66 11.88
CA ILE A 179 -13.22 -9.47 11.32
C ILE A 179 -13.81 -8.56 12.41
N LYS A 180 -14.39 -9.12 13.48
CA LYS A 180 -14.98 -8.32 14.57
C LYS A 180 -13.90 -7.53 15.32
N LEU A 181 -12.81 -8.22 15.67
CA LEU A 181 -11.69 -7.60 16.37
C LEU A 181 -11.00 -6.55 15.49
N ARG A 182 -10.82 -6.84 14.20
CA ARG A 182 -10.28 -5.89 13.23
C ARG A 182 -11.09 -4.60 13.17
N LYS A 183 -12.41 -4.70 12.97
CA LYS A 183 -13.32 -3.55 12.94
C LYS A 183 -13.29 -2.74 14.26
N LEU A 184 -13.21 -3.43 15.39
CA LEU A 184 -13.08 -2.76 16.69
C LEU A 184 -11.77 -1.97 16.78
N ASN A 185 -10.67 -2.56 16.33
CA ASN A 185 -9.35 -1.91 16.33
C ASN A 185 -9.31 -0.73 15.33
N GLU A 186 -9.81 -0.89 14.11
CA GLU A 186 -9.99 0.20 13.16
C GLU A 186 -10.77 1.37 13.79
N ARG A 187 -11.86 1.08 14.53
CA ARG A 187 -12.64 2.10 15.25
C ARG A 187 -11.82 2.79 16.34
N LYS A 188 -11.07 2.04 17.15
CA LYS A 188 -10.20 2.60 18.20
C LYS A 188 -9.11 3.49 17.61
N GLN A 189 -8.43 3.05 16.55
CA GLN A 189 -7.37 3.81 15.88
C GLN A 189 -7.90 5.10 15.26
N ARG A 190 -9.07 5.04 14.61
CA ARG A 190 -9.74 6.22 14.05
C ARG A 190 -10.09 7.24 15.14
N LEU A 191 -10.64 6.78 16.27
CA LEU A 191 -10.96 7.65 17.41
C LEU A 191 -9.71 8.27 18.02
N LEU A 192 -8.66 7.48 18.24
CA LEU A 192 -7.38 7.95 18.76
C LEU A 192 -6.80 9.06 17.89
N PHE A 193 -6.77 8.85 16.56
CA PHE A 193 -6.26 9.83 15.63
C PHE A 193 -7.11 11.11 15.61
N ARG A 194 -8.45 10.98 15.64
CA ARG A 194 -9.36 12.14 15.73
C ARG A 194 -9.19 12.90 17.04
N LEU A 195 -8.94 12.24 18.16
CA LEU A 195 -8.66 12.93 19.43
C LEU A 195 -7.36 13.74 19.36
N PHE A 196 -6.33 13.21 18.69
CA PHE A 196 -5.07 13.92 18.49
C PHE A 196 -5.22 15.12 17.54
N ALA A 197 -5.77 14.90 16.35
CA ALA A 197 -5.82 15.91 15.29
C ALA A 197 -7.05 16.82 15.36
N LYS A 198 -8.04 16.50 16.19
CA LYS A 198 -9.34 17.18 16.34
C LYS A 198 -10.05 17.42 15.01
N ASP A 199 -9.95 18.61 14.44
CA ASP A 199 -10.58 18.97 13.16
C ASP A 199 -9.59 18.93 11.98
N ASN A 200 -8.30 18.73 12.26
CA ASN A 200 -7.23 18.75 11.26
C ASN A 200 -6.94 17.38 10.60
N TYR A 201 -7.67 16.32 10.96
CA TYR A 201 -7.48 15.00 10.33
C TYR A 201 -7.97 14.93 8.89
N LEU A 202 -8.82 15.88 8.47
CA LEU A 202 -9.29 16.03 7.11
C LEU A 202 -8.47 17.13 6.43
N ILE A 203 -7.50 16.74 5.63
CA ILE A 203 -6.65 17.69 4.89
C ILE A 203 -7.29 17.92 3.53
N THR A 204 -7.40 19.19 3.16
CA THR A 204 -7.94 19.60 1.87
C THR A 204 -7.03 20.64 1.21
N GLY A 205 -7.01 20.65 -0.12
CA GLY A 205 -6.20 21.56 -0.93
C GLY A 205 -6.50 21.36 -2.41
N TYR A 206 -5.81 22.06 -3.29
CA TYR A 206 -6.00 21.94 -4.75
C TYR A 206 -4.80 21.31 -5.47
N GLU A 207 -3.67 21.20 -4.77
CA GLU A 207 -2.45 20.57 -5.27
C GLU A 207 -2.08 19.33 -4.46
N PHE A 208 -1.65 18.26 -5.14
CA PHE A 208 -1.26 17.02 -4.48
C PHE A 208 -0.06 17.19 -3.55
N THR A 209 0.94 17.97 -3.97
CA THR A 209 2.15 18.29 -3.20
C THR A 209 1.82 19.01 -1.90
N GLU A 210 0.93 20.00 -1.95
CA GLU A 210 0.47 20.75 -0.77
C GLU A 210 -0.26 19.84 0.23
N VAL A 211 -1.24 19.08 -0.25
CA VAL A 211 -2.02 18.16 0.59
C VAL A 211 -1.12 17.08 1.20
N MET A 212 -0.19 16.55 0.42
CA MET A 212 0.77 15.56 0.90
C MET A 212 1.69 16.15 1.97
N SER A 213 2.34 17.29 1.73
CA SER A 213 3.24 17.91 2.72
C SER A 213 2.55 18.12 4.07
N ARG A 214 1.30 18.62 4.07
CA ARG A 214 0.49 18.78 5.28
C ARG A 214 0.14 17.43 5.93
N ALA A 215 -0.11 16.41 5.12
CA ALA A 215 -0.37 15.07 5.62
C ALA A 215 0.85 14.45 6.28
N GLU A 216 2.02 14.56 5.65
CA GLU A 216 3.28 14.05 6.19
C GLU A 216 3.63 14.72 7.51
N ASP A 217 3.50 16.05 7.60
CA ASP A 217 3.74 16.79 8.83
C ASP A 217 2.81 16.35 9.97
N LEU A 218 1.49 16.21 9.71
CA LEU A 218 0.55 15.75 10.74
C LEU A 218 0.84 14.31 11.18
N MET A 219 1.11 13.42 10.23
CA MET A 219 1.43 12.01 10.51
C MET A 219 2.74 11.86 11.28
N THR A 220 3.74 12.68 10.96
CA THR A 220 5.03 12.72 11.67
C THR A 220 4.86 13.21 13.10
N ARG A 221 4.09 14.29 13.32
CA ARG A 221 3.79 14.80 14.67
C ARG A 221 3.02 13.78 15.51
N PHE A 222 2.03 13.10 14.90
CA PHE A 222 1.28 12.05 15.59
C PHE A 222 2.17 10.87 15.99
N TYR A 223 3.08 10.46 15.10
CA TYR A 223 4.02 9.39 15.37
C TYR A 223 4.93 9.71 16.55
N TRP A 224 5.60 10.87 16.53
CA TRP A 224 6.54 11.25 17.60
C TRP A 224 5.88 11.35 18.97
N ARG A 225 4.66 11.90 19.05
CA ARG A 225 3.90 11.90 20.31
C ARG A 225 3.54 10.50 20.80
N SER A 226 3.27 9.58 19.87
CA SER A 226 2.97 8.19 20.22
C SER A 226 4.21 7.47 20.78
N VAL A 227 5.38 7.72 20.19
CA VAL A 227 6.66 7.18 20.65
C VAL A 227 7.05 7.76 22.01
N GLU A 228 6.97 9.09 22.15
CA GLU A 228 7.24 9.79 23.42
C GLU A 228 6.42 9.19 24.55
N LYS A 229 5.11 9.00 24.36
CA LYS A 229 4.24 8.38 25.35
C LYS A 229 4.66 6.95 25.74
N ILE A 230 5.12 6.14 24.79
CA ILE A 230 5.59 4.77 25.05
C ILE A 230 6.88 4.82 25.88
N ILE A 231 7.83 5.67 25.48
CA ILE A 231 9.10 5.82 26.18
C ILE A 231 8.87 6.33 27.61
N THR A 232 8.03 7.36 27.79
CA THR A 232 7.68 7.89 29.13
C THR A 232 7.05 6.82 30.01
N SER A 233 6.07 6.06 29.50
CA SER A 233 5.45 4.95 30.25
C SER A 233 6.47 3.89 30.66
N GLN A 234 7.38 3.51 29.76
CA GLN A 234 8.43 2.51 30.05
C GLN A 234 9.46 3.02 31.07
N ILE A 235 9.72 4.33 31.10
CA ILE A 235 10.58 4.95 32.11
C ILE A 235 9.85 4.97 33.45
N GLU A 236 8.60 5.44 33.51
CA GLU A 236 7.78 5.45 34.73
C GLU A 236 7.66 4.05 35.33
N ASP A 237 7.33 3.03 34.53
CA ASP A 237 7.24 1.63 34.97
C ASP A 237 8.57 1.07 35.52
N LYS A 238 9.72 1.63 35.12
CA LYS A 238 11.05 1.16 35.52
C LYS A 238 11.62 1.90 36.75
N TYR A 239 11.08 3.05 37.08
CA TYR A 239 11.54 3.89 38.19
C TYR A 239 10.50 4.05 39.32
N GLU A 240 9.34 3.36 39.23
CA GLU A 240 8.36 3.18 40.31
C GLU A 240 8.56 1.87 41.13
N GLU A 241 9.70 1.18 40.98
CA GLU A 241 10.22 0.18 41.95
C GLU A 241 11.19 0.83 42.96
#